data_AF-A0A967J1D2-F1
#
_entry.id   AF-A0A967J1D2-F1
#
_cell.length_a   1.000
_cell.length_b   1.000
_cell.length_c   1.000
_cell.angle_alpha   90.00
_cell.angle_beta   90.00
_cell.angle_gamma   90.00
#
_symmetry.space_group_name_H-M   'P 1'
#
loop_
_entity.id
_entity.type
_entity.pdbx_description
1 polymer ?
#
loop_
_entity_poly.entity_id
_entity_poly.type
_entity_poly.pdbx_seq_one_letter_code
_entity_poly.pdbx_strand_id
1 'polypeptide(L)'
;MKAAAAVVLSGVLVSSPGALAAVDLSDLYTEAELAQRKTRYEPNIRWNFDNVVLGSLTPAERAQLGAVRLVLPLHGEGRLRGHPLAFYAGGRTVTVPIMSVKFFDDLTVAWAYFWANELSLEPVTDYLGMLKYRRPDEIGGRFPRPLEALSVPADAWKTDPGVDDVSQKALKSALVWIMAHELGHIYHGHRGYAGISADDAQRHEMEADRFANQIMRRIGVAPLGMVQLFMMIAHFDPNPVDFADAASWEAYLARDATHPLTASRMRALADDLLRSPQDFVSSETDQAAGVQRIRFVAEQIRGIGEFLNDRDIQQSMAVKALATDPKSLRAWKGPAASEGGARPFEGYYRGSYVHHVQGGGSEVLEAEMELMRQGDFVAGRFSFGLGQGSIKGVVSEGRLLYEWSWGNAYGRGELAAEPPSGRLRGPWGYMDSADNGGSWEVLPQ
;
A
#
# COMPACT_ATOMS: atom_id res chain seq x y z
N MET A 1 57.86 18.40 7.89
CA MET A 1 57.33 17.49 6.84
C MET A 1 56.54 16.38 7.53
N LYS A 2 55.22 16.47 7.54
CA LYS A 2 54.32 15.37 7.94
C LYS A 2 53.26 15.25 6.85
N ALA A 3 53.19 14.08 6.22
CA ALA A 3 52.37 13.80 5.07
C ALA A 3 50.89 13.76 5.46
N ALA A 4 50.04 14.46 4.70
CA ALA A 4 48.60 14.36 4.76
C ALA A 4 48.16 13.10 4.01
N ALA A 5 47.48 12.18 4.70
CA ALA A 5 46.83 11.04 4.08
C ALA A 5 45.51 11.51 3.46
N ALA A 6 45.46 11.52 2.13
CA ALA A 6 44.22 11.73 1.39
C ALA A 6 43.38 10.45 1.49
N VAL A 7 42.22 10.56 2.15
CA VAL A 7 41.18 9.52 2.11
C VAL A 7 40.49 9.63 0.75
N VAL A 8 40.78 8.68 -0.13
CA VAL A 8 40.04 8.49 -1.39
C VAL A 8 38.72 7.81 -1.03
N LEU A 9 37.62 8.58 -1.06
CA LEU A 9 36.27 8.00 -1.07
C LEU A 9 36.07 7.29 -2.41
N SER A 10 36.17 5.97 -2.40
CA SER A 10 35.71 5.13 -3.52
C SER A 10 34.18 5.20 -3.57
N GLY A 11 33.64 6.02 -4.48
CA GLY A 11 32.23 5.99 -4.83
C GLY A 11 31.85 4.62 -5.37
N VAL A 12 30.94 3.93 -4.68
CA VAL A 12 30.30 2.73 -5.21
C VAL A 12 29.40 3.19 -6.36
N LEU A 13 29.86 2.98 -7.59
CA LEU A 13 29.02 3.03 -8.79
C LEU A 13 28.01 1.89 -8.66
N VAL A 14 26.81 2.19 -8.17
CA VAL A 14 25.65 1.32 -8.35
C VAL A 14 25.33 1.37 -9.84
N SER A 15 25.81 0.38 -10.58
CA SER A 15 25.41 0.13 -11.96
C SER A 15 23.88 0.07 -12.00
N SER A 16 23.27 1.04 -12.69
CA SER A 16 21.82 1.16 -12.82
C SER A 16 21.25 -0.15 -13.37
N PRO A 17 20.38 -0.86 -12.63
CA PRO A 17 19.69 -2.00 -13.16
C PRO A 17 18.89 -1.55 -14.39
N GLY A 18 18.92 -2.33 -15.47
CA GLY A 18 17.86 -2.25 -16.47
C GLY A 18 16.49 -2.47 -15.78
N ALA A 19 15.40 -2.02 -16.41
CA ALA A 19 14.05 -2.13 -15.86
C ALA A 19 13.85 -3.47 -15.13
N LEU A 20 13.43 -3.39 -13.86
CA LEU A 20 13.14 -4.57 -13.04
C LEU A 20 12.21 -5.50 -13.84
N ALA A 21 12.70 -6.69 -14.18
CA ALA A 21 11.87 -7.71 -14.80
C ALA A 21 10.77 -8.07 -13.80
N ALA A 22 9.52 -8.00 -14.23
CA ALA A 22 8.38 -8.37 -13.39
C ALA A 22 8.59 -9.78 -12.83
N VAL A 23 8.47 -9.91 -11.52
CA VAL A 23 8.63 -11.20 -10.83
C VAL A 23 7.48 -12.13 -11.24
N ASP A 24 7.82 -13.31 -11.75
CA ASP A 24 6.82 -14.33 -12.08
C ASP A 24 6.37 -15.05 -10.81
N LEU A 25 5.14 -14.76 -10.37
CA LEU A 25 4.51 -15.40 -9.21
C LEU A 25 3.55 -16.53 -9.61
N SER A 26 3.64 -17.07 -10.83
CA SER A 26 2.73 -18.15 -11.28
C SER A 26 2.75 -19.36 -10.36
N ASP A 27 3.87 -19.62 -9.68
CA ASP A 27 4.07 -20.78 -8.82
C ASP A 27 3.71 -20.51 -7.34
N LEU A 28 3.22 -19.31 -7.01
CA LEU A 28 2.82 -18.95 -5.63
C LEU A 28 1.69 -19.86 -5.12
N TYR A 29 0.79 -20.26 -6.02
CA TYR A 29 -0.27 -21.23 -5.78
C TYR A 29 -0.21 -22.34 -6.82
N THR A 30 -0.46 -23.58 -6.43
CA THR A 30 -0.47 -24.70 -7.38
C THR A 30 -1.73 -24.67 -8.25
N GLU A 31 -1.67 -25.19 -9.47
CA GLU A 31 -2.85 -25.25 -10.34
C GLU A 31 -4.00 -26.04 -9.69
N ALA A 32 -3.70 -27.11 -8.95
CA ALA A 32 -4.70 -27.90 -8.23
C ALA A 32 -5.40 -27.07 -7.15
N GLU A 33 -4.65 -26.24 -6.41
CA GLU A 33 -5.23 -25.32 -5.44
C GLU A 33 -6.09 -24.26 -6.11
N LEU A 34 -5.60 -23.62 -7.19
CA LEU A 34 -6.38 -22.62 -7.92
C LEU A 34 -7.66 -23.22 -8.52
N ALA A 35 -7.59 -24.43 -9.08
CA ALA A 35 -8.77 -25.15 -9.57
C ALA A 35 -9.77 -25.43 -8.44
N GLN A 36 -9.31 -25.85 -7.27
CA GLN A 36 -10.17 -26.04 -6.10
C GLN A 36 -10.80 -24.71 -5.67
N ARG A 37 -10.01 -23.63 -5.58
CA ARG A 37 -10.48 -22.30 -5.18
C ARG A 37 -11.48 -21.72 -6.18
N LYS A 38 -11.28 -21.96 -7.49
CA LYS A 38 -12.22 -21.59 -8.54
C LYS A 38 -13.63 -22.09 -8.27
N THR A 39 -13.78 -23.34 -7.80
CA THR A 39 -15.11 -23.90 -7.47
C THR A 39 -15.85 -23.12 -6.39
N ARG A 40 -15.13 -22.39 -5.52
CA ARG A 40 -15.69 -21.58 -4.44
C ARG A 40 -15.92 -20.14 -4.86
N TYR A 41 -14.94 -19.52 -5.55
CA TYR A 41 -15.03 -18.11 -5.91
C TYR A 41 -15.97 -17.86 -7.10
N GLU A 42 -15.91 -18.72 -8.12
CA GLU A 42 -16.57 -18.47 -9.40
C GLU A 42 -18.09 -18.23 -9.29
N PRO A 43 -18.87 -19.01 -8.53
CA PRO A 43 -20.32 -18.77 -8.42
C PRO A 43 -20.65 -17.38 -7.89
N ASN A 44 -19.96 -16.94 -6.84
CA ASN A 44 -20.20 -15.64 -6.21
C ASN A 44 -19.72 -14.48 -7.10
N ILE A 45 -18.56 -14.62 -7.75
CA ILE A 45 -18.04 -13.57 -8.65
C ILE A 45 -18.96 -13.41 -9.87
N ARG A 46 -19.41 -14.53 -10.48
CA ARG A 46 -20.39 -14.47 -11.57
C ARG A 46 -21.70 -13.86 -11.13
N TRP A 47 -22.21 -14.25 -9.96
CA TRP A 47 -23.44 -13.66 -9.43
C TRP A 47 -23.30 -12.15 -9.23
N ASN A 48 -22.19 -11.68 -8.64
CA ASN A 48 -21.90 -10.25 -8.49
C ASN A 48 -21.80 -9.55 -9.85
N PHE A 49 -21.12 -10.15 -10.82
CA PHE A 49 -21.03 -9.56 -12.16
C PHE A 49 -22.40 -9.42 -12.83
N ASP A 50 -23.18 -10.50 -12.88
CA ASP A 50 -24.44 -10.53 -13.61
C ASP A 50 -25.55 -9.72 -12.91
N ASN A 51 -25.63 -9.82 -11.58
CA ASN A 51 -26.77 -9.28 -10.81
C ASN A 51 -26.46 -7.94 -10.16
N VAL A 52 -25.20 -7.66 -9.83
CA VAL A 52 -24.80 -6.40 -9.18
C VAL A 52 -24.22 -5.44 -10.21
N VAL A 53 -23.14 -5.81 -10.90
CA VAL A 53 -22.46 -4.93 -11.86
C VAL A 53 -23.33 -4.69 -13.09
N LEU A 54 -23.65 -5.75 -13.85
CA LEU A 54 -24.51 -5.66 -15.02
C LEU A 54 -25.95 -5.30 -14.64
N GLY A 55 -26.43 -5.73 -13.46
CA GLY A 55 -27.76 -5.39 -12.95
C GLY A 55 -27.95 -3.89 -12.72
N SER A 56 -26.88 -3.16 -12.41
CA SER A 56 -26.91 -1.72 -12.09
C SER A 56 -26.69 -0.80 -13.30
N LEU A 57 -26.53 -1.38 -14.49
CA LEU A 57 -26.45 -0.62 -15.72
C LEU A 57 -27.79 0.04 -16.05
N THR A 58 -27.73 1.31 -16.45
CA THR A 58 -28.85 2.00 -17.08
C THR A 58 -29.20 1.34 -18.41
N PRO A 59 -30.42 1.55 -18.94
CA PRO A 59 -30.79 1.05 -20.26
C PRO A 59 -29.84 1.50 -21.38
N ALA A 60 -29.34 2.74 -21.30
CA ALA A 60 -28.40 3.29 -22.29
C ALA A 60 -27.04 2.58 -22.23
N GLU A 61 -26.46 2.43 -21.04
CA GLU A 61 -25.19 1.73 -20.86
C GLU A 61 -25.29 0.26 -21.30
N ARG A 62 -26.40 -0.41 -20.95
CA ARG A 62 -26.65 -1.80 -21.37
C ARG A 62 -26.72 -1.92 -22.90
N ALA A 63 -27.41 -0.99 -23.57
CA ALA A 63 -27.51 -0.97 -25.02
C ALA A 63 -26.14 -0.75 -25.69
N GLN A 64 -25.31 0.14 -25.13
CA GLN A 64 -23.98 0.44 -25.63
C GLN A 64 -22.99 -0.73 -25.45
N LEU A 65 -22.97 -1.33 -24.26
CA LEU A 65 -22.10 -2.46 -23.93
C LEU A 65 -22.46 -3.72 -24.72
N GLY A 66 -23.76 -3.98 -24.91
CA GLY A 66 -24.27 -5.20 -25.50
C GLY A 66 -23.93 -6.43 -24.64
N ALA A 67 -23.59 -7.55 -25.29
CA ALA A 67 -23.23 -8.79 -24.59
C ALA A 67 -21.77 -8.78 -24.15
N VAL A 68 -21.54 -8.52 -22.86
CA VAL A 68 -20.23 -8.64 -22.21
C VAL A 68 -20.11 -10.01 -21.55
N ARG A 69 -18.89 -10.57 -21.53
CA ARG A 69 -18.59 -11.88 -20.91
C ARG A 69 -17.64 -11.71 -19.74
N LEU A 70 -17.84 -12.52 -18.70
CA LEU A 70 -16.88 -12.69 -17.61
C LEU A 70 -16.17 -14.04 -17.76
N VAL A 71 -14.83 -14.00 -17.76
CA VAL A 71 -13.98 -15.19 -17.77
C VAL A 71 -13.10 -15.21 -16.52
N LEU A 72 -13.02 -16.37 -15.87
CA LEU A 72 -12.20 -16.58 -14.67
C LEU A 72 -11.16 -17.67 -14.93
N PRO A 73 -10.07 -17.38 -15.66
CA PRO A 73 -9.00 -18.34 -15.87
C PRO A 73 -8.25 -18.60 -14.55
N LEU A 74 -7.45 -19.66 -14.47
CA LEU A 74 -6.63 -19.87 -13.26
C LEU A 74 -5.58 -18.76 -13.09
N HIS A 75 -4.97 -18.35 -14.20
CA HIS A 75 -3.94 -17.31 -14.28
C HIS A 75 -4.32 -16.27 -15.34
N GLY A 76 -3.65 -15.11 -15.30
CA GLY A 76 -3.69 -14.17 -16.42
C GLY A 76 -3.08 -14.76 -17.69
N GLU A 77 -3.32 -14.11 -18.83
CA GLU A 77 -2.77 -14.53 -20.12
C GLU A 77 -1.42 -13.86 -20.43
N GLY A 78 -0.57 -14.55 -21.20
CA GLY A 78 0.70 -14.01 -21.67
C GLY A 78 1.58 -13.49 -20.53
N ARG A 79 2.00 -12.21 -20.62
CA ARG A 79 2.85 -11.55 -19.61
C ARG A 79 2.18 -11.39 -18.24
N LEU A 80 0.85 -11.52 -18.16
CA LEU A 80 0.09 -11.38 -16.92
C LEU A 80 -0.06 -12.70 -16.16
N ARG A 81 0.46 -13.83 -16.68
CA ARG A 81 0.33 -15.16 -16.05
C ARG A 81 0.81 -15.17 -14.58
N GLY A 82 1.93 -14.52 -14.32
CA GLY A 82 2.55 -14.42 -13.01
C GLY A 82 2.15 -13.19 -12.19
N HIS A 83 1.31 -12.30 -12.73
CA HIS A 83 1.01 -11.04 -12.08
C HIS A 83 -0.15 -11.20 -11.08
N PRO A 84 0.06 -10.99 -9.78
CA PRO A 84 -0.90 -11.33 -8.73
C PRO A 84 -2.10 -10.38 -8.67
N LEU A 85 -2.07 -9.25 -9.39
CA LEU A 85 -3.17 -8.28 -9.47
C LEU A 85 -3.64 -8.06 -10.93
N ALA A 86 -3.59 -9.10 -11.76
CA ALA A 86 -3.92 -9.05 -13.19
C ALA A 86 -5.43 -9.09 -13.49
N PHE A 87 -6.16 -8.05 -13.13
CA PHE A 87 -7.52 -7.84 -13.61
C PHE A 87 -7.48 -7.00 -14.89
N TYR A 88 -8.24 -7.38 -15.91
CA TYR A 88 -8.19 -6.68 -17.20
C TYR A 88 -9.43 -6.94 -18.06
N ALA A 89 -9.69 -6.02 -19.00
CA ALA A 89 -10.65 -6.19 -20.08
C ALA A 89 -9.97 -6.35 -21.45
N GLY A 90 -10.62 -7.11 -22.33
CA GLY A 90 -10.22 -7.28 -23.73
C GLY A 90 -11.43 -7.50 -24.63
N GLY A 91 -11.63 -6.65 -25.63
CA GLY A 91 -12.81 -6.70 -26.48
C GLY A 91 -14.09 -6.49 -25.67
N ARG A 92 -14.94 -7.53 -25.57
CA ARG A 92 -16.14 -7.54 -24.72
C ARG A 92 -16.04 -8.54 -23.57
N THR A 93 -14.83 -8.79 -23.10
CA THR A 93 -14.55 -9.76 -22.04
C THR A 93 -13.88 -9.05 -20.87
N VAL A 94 -14.45 -9.21 -19.67
CA VAL A 94 -13.79 -8.92 -18.40
C VAL A 94 -13.12 -10.21 -17.92
N THR A 95 -11.85 -10.13 -17.57
CA THR A 95 -11.06 -11.27 -17.11
C THR A 95 -10.65 -11.08 -15.67
N VAL A 96 -10.98 -12.06 -14.83
CA VAL A 96 -10.69 -12.07 -13.39
C VAL A 96 -9.98 -13.38 -13.03
N PRO A 97 -8.64 -13.43 -13.10
CA PRO A 97 -7.89 -14.65 -12.78
C PRO A 97 -8.08 -15.10 -11.33
N ILE A 98 -8.23 -16.41 -11.13
CA ILE A 98 -8.42 -17.00 -9.80
C ILE A 98 -7.18 -16.83 -8.91
N MET A 99 -5.98 -16.84 -9.50
CA MET A 99 -4.74 -16.52 -8.80
C MET A 99 -4.78 -15.10 -8.21
N SER A 100 -5.27 -14.12 -8.96
CA SER A 100 -5.38 -12.74 -8.47
C SER A 100 -6.44 -12.58 -7.38
N VAL A 101 -7.59 -13.24 -7.55
CA VAL A 101 -8.63 -13.29 -6.50
C VAL A 101 -8.07 -13.93 -5.22
N LYS A 102 -7.36 -15.06 -5.34
CA LYS A 102 -6.81 -15.79 -4.18
C LYS A 102 -5.73 -14.99 -3.46
N PHE A 103 -4.85 -14.34 -4.21
CA PHE A 103 -3.81 -13.49 -3.65
C PHE A 103 -4.40 -12.30 -2.90
N PHE A 104 -5.38 -11.63 -3.51
CA PHE A 104 -6.08 -10.52 -2.90
C PHE A 104 -6.87 -10.95 -1.65
N ASP A 105 -7.59 -12.09 -1.72
CA ASP A 105 -8.30 -12.69 -0.58
C ASP A 105 -7.35 -12.93 0.61
N ASP A 106 -6.21 -13.60 0.39
CA ASP A 106 -5.22 -13.83 1.44
C ASP A 106 -4.73 -12.53 2.09
N LEU A 107 -4.47 -11.49 1.29
CA LEU A 107 -4.03 -10.20 1.83
C LEU A 107 -5.14 -9.47 2.58
N THR A 108 -6.39 -9.56 2.12
CA THR A 108 -7.53 -8.98 2.87
C THR A 108 -7.78 -9.70 4.19
N VAL A 109 -7.59 -11.03 4.24
CA VAL A 109 -7.63 -11.81 5.50
C VAL A 109 -6.48 -11.41 6.42
N ALA A 110 -5.26 -11.28 5.90
CA ALA A 110 -4.13 -10.84 6.69
C ALA A 110 -4.35 -9.42 7.26
N TRP A 111 -4.76 -8.47 6.42
CA TRP A 111 -5.05 -7.11 6.85
C TRP A 111 -6.11 -7.08 7.95
N ALA A 112 -7.23 -7.80 7.77
CA ALA A 112 -8.29 -7.88 8.77
C ALA A 112 -7.82 -8.53 10.07
N TYR A 113 -7.00 -9.59 9.99
CA TYR A 113 -6.40 -10.24 11.16
C TYR A 113 -5.51 -9.29 11.94
N PHE A 114 -4.62 -8.58 11.25
CA PHE A 114 -3.72 -7.62 11.87
C PHE A 114 -4.49 -6.48 12.53
N TRP A 115 -5.47 -5.91 11.84
CA TRP A 115 -6.32 -4.86 12.37
C TRP A 115 -7.10 -5.31 13.61
N ALA A 116 -7.78 -6.47 13.55
CA ALA A 116 -8.58 -6.99 14.65
C ALA A 116 -7.77 -7.34 15.90
N ASN A 117 -6.46 -7.56 15.75
CA ASN A 117 -5.54 -7.93 16.83
C ASN A 117 -4.60 -6.77 17.23
N GLU A 118 -4.86 -5.55 16.76
CA GLU A 118 -4.05 -4.35 17.04
C GLU A 118 -2.57 -4.55 16.68
N LEU A 119 -2.31 -5.26 15.58
CA LEU A 119 -0.99 -5.51 15.03
C LEU A 119 -0.64 -4.44 14.01
N SER A 120 0.65 -4.13 13.87
CA SER A 120 1.12 -3.19 12.84
C SER A 120 0.82 -3.74 11.44
N LEU A 121 0.18 -2.95 10.56
CA LEU A 121 -0.12 -3.35 9.18
C LEU A 121 1.10 -3.35 8.25
N GLU A 122 2.22 -2.81 8.72
CA GLU A 122 3.47 -2.68 7.97
C GLU A 122 4.01 -3.99 7.39
N PRO A 123 3.94 -5.16 8.06
CA PRO A 123 4.38 -6.42 7.45
C PRO A 123 3.61 -6.76 6.18
N VAL A 124 2.36 -6.33 6.04
CA VAL A 124 1.57 -6.57 4.81
C VAL A 124 2.17 -5.81 3.63
N THR A 125 2.52 -4.53 3.83
CA THR A 125 3.16 -3.71 2.78
C THR A 125 4.61 -4.13 2.52
N ASP A 126 5.34 -4.54 3.56
CA ASP A 126 6.71 -5.07 3.43
C ASP A 126 6.75 -6.39 2.67
N TYR A 127 5.74 -7.24 2.83
CA TYR A 127 5.59 -8.46 2.06
C TYR A 127 5.47 -8.15 0.56
N LEU A 128 4.65 -7.16 0.19
CA LEU A 128 4.47 -6.76 -1.21
C LEU A 128 5.73 -6.17 -1.82
N GLY A 129 6.41 -5.28 -1.08
CA GLY A 129 7.71 -4.78 -1.50
C GLY A 129 8.73 -5.91 -1.66
N MET A 130 8.77 -6.86 -0.71
CA MET A 130 9.65 -8.04 -0.79
C MET A 130 9.35 -8.85 -2.06
N LEU A 131 8.08 -9.10 -2.40
CA LEU A 131 7.71 -9.80 -3.64
C LEU A 131 8.18 -9.05 -4.89
N LYS A 132 8.15 -7.71 -4.87
CA LYS A 132 8.57 -6.87 -5.99
C LYS A 132 10.09 -6.88 -6.21
N TYR A 133 10.87 -6.72 -5.14
CA TYR A 133 12.30 -6.42 -5.25
C TYR A 133 13.24 -7.60 -4.96
N ARG A 134 12.78 -8.63 -4.23
CA ARG A 134 13.61 -9.81 -3.93
C ARG A 134 13.47 -10.86 -5.01
N ARG A 135 14.43 -11.78 -5.06
CA ARG A 135 14.35 -12.99 -5.89
C ARG A 135 14.10 -14.23 -5.04
N PRO A 136 13.41 -15.27 -5.57
CA PRO A 136 13.13 -16.50 -4.83
C PRO A 136 14.38 -17.14 -4.21
N ASP A 137 15.50 -17.18 -4.93
CA ASP A 137 16.76 -17.78 -4.48
C ASP A 137 17.37 -17.07 -3.26
N GLU A 138 17.08 -15.79 -3.07
CA GLU A 138 17.54 -15.00 -1.93
C GLU A 138 16.74 -15.27 -0.65
N ILE A 139 15.58 -15.92 -0.75
CA ILE A 139 14.64 -16.15 0.36
C ILE A 139 14.31 -17.63 0.58
N GLY A 140 15.12 -18.54 0.03
CA GLY A 140 14.97 -19.99 0.24
C GLY A 140 14.33 -20.76 -0.93
N GLY A 141 14.36 -20.20 -2.14
CA GLY A 141 14.02 -20.86 -3.40
C GLY A 141 12.56 -20.71 -3.86
N ARG A 142 11.66 -20.18 -3.02
CA ARG A 142 10.28 -19.84 -3.39
C ARG A 142 9.77 -18.68 -2.55
N PHE A 143 8.86 -17.88 -3.11
CA PHE A 143 8.11 -16.93 -2.30
C PHE A 143 7.12 -17.64 -1.38
N PRO A 144 7.06 -17.30 -0.08
CA PRO A 144 5.98 -17.75 0.78
C PRO A 144 4.66 -17.08 0.36
N ARG A 145 3.54 -17.78 0.58
CA ARG A 145 2.20 -17.22 0.36
C ARG A 145 1.90 -16.13 1.39
N PRO A 146 0.94 -15.22 1.16
CA PRO A 146 0.75 -14.07 2.05
C PRO A 146 0.48 -14.49 3.51
N LEU A 147 -0.48 -15.40 3.75
CA LEU A 147 -0.78 -15.87 5.11
C LEU A 147 0.39 -16.65 5.76
N GLU A 148 1.15 -17.40 4.96
CA GLU A 148 2.35 -18.12 5.42
C GLU A 148 3.45 -17.14 5.87
N ALA A 149 3.76 -16.14 5.03
CA ALA A 149 4.77 -15.13 5.29
C ALA A 149 4.44 -14.30 6.53
N LEU A 150 3.17 -13.89 6.65
CA LEU A 150 2.68 -13.01 7.71
C LEU A 150 2.35 -13.77 9.00
N SER A 151 2.49 -15.09 9.00
CA SER A 151 2.14 -15.98 10.13
C SER A 151 0.69 -15.82 10.59
N VAL A 152 -0.22 -15.61 9.63
CA VAL A 152 -1.66 -15.53 9.87
C VAL A 152 -2.26 -16.94 9.74
N PRO A 153 -3.07 -17.40 10.71
CA PRO A 153 -3.77 -18.68 10.57
C PRO A 153 -4.60 -18.71 9.28
N ALA A 154 -4.44 -19.78 8.48
CA ALA A 154 -5.10 -19.92 7.18
C ALA A 154 -6.65 -19.90 7.25
N ASP A 155 -7.20 -20.11 8.44
CA ASP A 155 -8.62 -20.05 8.73
C ASP A 155 -8.98 -19.10 9.89
N ALA A 156 -8.21 -18.02 10.06
CA ALA A 156 -8.48 -16.97 11.06
C ALA A 156 -9.93 -16.47 11.02
N TRP A 157 -10.50 -16.32 9.82
CA TRP A 157 -11.91 -15.92 9.59
C TRP A 157 -12.93 -16.92 10.17
N LYS A 158 -12.59 -18.20 10.37
CA LYS A 158 -13.52 -19.15 11.00
C LYS A 158 -13.64 -18.95 12.51
N THR A 159 -12.58 -18.45 13.14
CA THR A 159 -12.46 -18.35 14.59
C THR A 159 -12.66 -16.94 15.10
N ASP A 160 -12.51 -15.93 14.23
CA ASP A 160 -12.68 -14.52 14.56
C ASP A 160 -13.72 -13.87 13.61
N PRO A 161 -14.95 -13.61 14.10
CA PRO A 161 -16.01 -12.98 13.30
C PRO A 161 -15.66 -11.58 12.79
N GLY A 162 -14.79 -10.84 13.49
CA GLY A 162 -14.32 -9.53 13.05
C GLY A 162 -13.43 -9.64 11.82
N VAL A 163 -12.54 -10.64 11.80
CA VAL A 163 -11.71 -10.94 10.64
C VAL A 163 -12.55 -11.39 9.44
N ASP A 164 -13.56 -12.23 9.66
CA ASP A 164 -14.47 -12.66 8.60
C ASP A 164 -15.23 -11.47 8.00
N ASP A 165 -15.87 -10.65 8.85
CA ASP A 165 -16.67 -9.51 8.42
C ASP A 165 -15.84 -8.48 7.62
N VAL A 166 -14.69 -8.07 8.16
CA VAL A 166 -13.83 -7.07 7.51
C VAL A 166 -13.23 -7.60 6.22
N SER A 167 -12.68 -8.81 6.22
CA SER A 167 -12.04 -9.38 5.02
C SER A 167 -13.05 -9.63 3.90
N GLN A 168 -14.26 -10.14 4.22
CA GLN A 168 -15.31 -10.34 3.23
C GLN A 168 -15.85 -9.03 2.66
N LYS A 169 -16.03 -7.99 3.48
CA LYS A 169 -16.43 -6.66 3.00
C LYS A 169 -15.38 -6.06 2.07
N ALA A 170 -14.10 -6.15 2.44
CA ALA A 170 -12.99 -5.71 1.60
C ALA A 170 -12.97 -6.46 0.26
N LEU A 171 -12.91 -7.80 0.29
CA LEU A 171 -12.84 -8.62 -0.92
C LEU A 171 -14.03 -8.39 -1.85
N LYS A 172 -15.26 -8.44 -1.33
CA LYS A 172 -16.47 -8.35 -2.17
C LYS A 172 -16.61 -6.98 -2.81
N SER A 173 -16.40 -5.91 -2.04
CA SER A 173 -16.51 -4.54 -2.57
C SER A 173 -15.39 -4.24 -3.57
N ALA A 174 -14.16 -4.72 -3.34
CA ALA A 174 -13.09 -4.62 -4.33
C ALA A 174 -13.43 -5.34 -5.63
N LEU A 175 -13.88 -6.60 -5.57
CA LEU A 175 -14.18 -7.36 -6.79
C LEU A 175 -15.31 -6.75 -7.60
N VAL A 176 -16.36 -6.23 -6.95
CA VAL A 176 -17.42 -5.49 -7.64
C VAL A 176 -16.87 -4.24 -8.30
N TRP A 177 -16.05 -3.46 -7.58
CA TRP A 177 -15.43 -2.25 -8.12
C TRP A 177 -14.49 -2.56 -9.29
N ILE A 178 -13.61 -3.56 -9.17
CA ILE A 178 -12.68 -4.02 -10.22
C ILE A 178 -13.46 -4.43 -11.48
N MET A 179 -14.48 -5.27 -11.34
CA MET A 179 -15.27 -5.69 -12.50
C MET A 179 -16.02 -4.53 -13.16
N ALA A 180 -16.49 -3.57 -12.36
CA ALA A 180 -17.12 -2.36 -12.88
C ALA A 180 -16.10 -1.43 -13.57
N HIS A 181 -14.87 -1.34 -13.07
CA HIS A 181 -13.74 -0.62 -13.68
C HIS A 181 -13.40 -1.21 -15.05
N GLU A 182 -13.21 -2.53 -15.12
CA GLU A 182 -12.96 -3.22 -16.38
C GLU A 182 -14.12 -3.08 -17.37
N LEU A 183 -15.36 -3.09 -16.87
CA LEU A 183 -16.54 -2.82 -17.69
C LEU A 183 -16.56 -1.37 -18.18
N GLY A 184 -16.07 -0.43 -17.39
CA GLY A 184 -15.88 0.98 -17.76
C GLY A 184 -14.97 1.12 -18.97
N HIS A 185 -13.84 0.40 -19.01
CA HIS A 185 -12.98 0.36 -20.20
C HIS A 185 -13.74 -0.09 -21.45
N ILE A 186 -14.57 -1.14 -21.33
CA ILE A 186 -15.40 -1.63 -22.45
C ILE A 186 -16.44 -0.60 -22.86
N TYR A 187 -17.13 0.03 -21.88
CA TYR A 187 -18.18 1.02 -22.12
C TYR A 187 -17.65 2.23 -22.90
N HIS A 188 -16.50 2.78 -22.48
CA HIS A 188 -15.87 3.93 -23.13
C HIS A 188 -15.10 3.56 -24.41
N GLY A 189 -15.00 2.28 -24.77
CA GLY A 189 -14.25 1.83 -25.93
C GLY A 189 -12.75 2.05 -25.80
N HIS A 190 -12.24 2.06 -24.56
CA HIS A 190 -10.82 2.16 -24.27
C HIS A 190 -10.10 0.97 -24.90
N ARG A 191 -9.11 1.27 -25.74
CA ARG A 191 -8.18 0.27 -26.26
C ARG A 191 -7.05 0.09 -25.25
N GLY A 192 -6.34 -1.05 -25.32
CA GLY A 192 -5.11 -1.20 -24.56
C GLY A 192 -4.13 -0.05 -24.83
N TYR A 193 -3.20 0.19 -23.91
CA TYR A 193 -2.36 1.40 -23.90
C TYR A 193 -1.33 1.48 -25.04
N ALA A 194 -1.16 0.40 -25.81
CA ALA A 194 -0.24 0.37 -26.93
C ALA A 194 -0.57 1.47 -27.95
N GLY A 195 0.28 2.50 -28.00
CA GLY A 195 0.19 3.58 -28.99
C GLY A 195 -0.70 4.76 -28.59
N ILE A 196 -1.11 4.90 -27.33
CA ILE A 196 -1.72 6.13 -26.81
C ILE A 196 -0.74 6.86 -25.88
N SER A 197 -0.96 8.16 -25.63
CA SER A 197 -0.11 8.93 -24.73
C SER A 197 -0.35 8.56 -23.26
N ALA A 198 0.62 8.82 -22.38
CA ALA A 198 0.45 8.65 -20.94
C ALA A 198 -0.73 9.48 -20.39
N ASP A 199 -0.94 10.68 -20.92
CA ASP A 199 -2.08 11.53 -20.55
C ASP A 199 -3.41 10.89 -20.97
N ASP A 200 -3.48 10.28 -22.16
CA ASP A 200 -4.68 9.56 -22.61
C ASP A 200 -4.94 8.32 -21.75
N ALA A 201 -3.89 7.57 -21.43
CA ALA A 201 -3.96 6.42 -20.53
C ALA A 201 -4.53 6.81 -19.16
N GLN A 202 -4.01 7.88 -18.56
CA GLN A 202 -4.53 8.39 -17.29
C GLN A 202 -5.99 8.83 -17.39
N ARG A 203 -6.40 9.48 -18.49
CA ARG A 203 -7.81 9.85 -18.71
C ARG A 203 -8.70 8.62 -18.84
N HIS A 204 -8.28 7.60 -19.57
CA HIS A 204 -9.01 6.34 -19.68
C HIS A 204 -9.20 5.67 -18.31
N GLU A 205 -8.16 5.63 -17.48
CA GLU A 205 -8.26 5.13 -16.11
C GLU A 205 -9.26 5.93 -15.27
N MET A 206 -9.19 7.26 -15.29
CA MET A 206 -10.09 8.13 -14.53
C MET A 206 -11.56 8.03 -14.99
N GLU A 207 -11.80 7.78 -16.28
CA GLU A 207 -13.13 7.50 -16.83
C GLU A 207 -13.67 6.14 -16.34
N ALA A 208 -12.84 5.10 -16.37
CA ALA A 208 -13.18 3.77 -15.87
C ALA A 208 -13.43 3.76 -14.35
N ASP A 209 -12.58 4.45 -13.58
CA ASP A 209 -12.73 4.66 -12.13
C ASP A 209 -14.08 5.33 -11.81
N ARG A 210 -14.43 6.38 -12.56
CA ARG A 210 -15.70 7.11 -12.39
C ARG A 210 -16.89 6.22 -12.73
N PHE A 211 -16.79 5.42 -13.79
CA PHE A 211 -17.82 4.45 -14.14
C PHE A 211 -18.02 3.43 -13.02
N ALA A 212 -16.93 2.88 -12.47
CA ALA A 212 -16.98 1.95 -11.33
C ALA A 212 -17.66 2.59 -10.11
N ASN A 213 -17.30 3.82 -9.75
CA ASN A 213 -17.94 4.55 -8.65
C ASN A 213 -19.43 4.82 -8.91
N GLN A 214 -19.86 5.06 -10.15
CA GLN A 214 -21.28 5.20 -10.46
C GLN A 214 -22.04 3.89 -10.21
N ILE A 215 -21.45 2.74 -10.54
CA ILE A 215 -22.04 1.44 -10.18
C ILE A 215 -22.14 1.30 -8.66
N MET A 216 -21.08 1.60 -7.91
CA MET A 216 -21.07 1.54 -6.45
C MET A 216 -22.13 2.45 -5.80
N ARG A 217 -22.33 3.67 -6.33
CA ARG A 217 -23.41 4.58 -5.90
C ARG A 217 -24.79 4.02 -6.17
N ARG A 218 -25.02 3.42 -7.35
CA ARG A 218 -26.34 2.86 -7.70
C ARG A 218 -26.74 1.67 -6.82
N ILE A 219 -25.76 0.87 -6.41
CA ILE A 219 -26.00 -0.25 -5.47
C ILE A 219 -25.99 0.19 -4.01
N GLY A 220 -25.57 1.42 -3.71
CA GLY A 220 -25.59 1.96 -2.37
C GLY A 220 -24.51 1.41 -1.44
N VAL A 221 -23.39 0.91 -2.00
CA VAL A 221 -22.32 0.22 -1.26
C VAL A 221 -21.00 0.97 -1.35
N ALA A 222 -20.33 1.12 -0.20
CA ALA A 222 -19.01 1.74 -0.10
C ALA A 222 -17.93 0.85 -0.75
N PRO A 223 -17.02 1.40 -1.59
CA PRO A 223 -15.92 0.64 -2.18
C PRO A 223 -14.76 0.46 -1.18
N LEU A 224 -15.01 -0.16 -0.03
CA LEU A 224 -14.00 -0.29 1.05
C LEU A 224 -12.74 -1.03 0.59
N GLY A 225 -12.94 -2.09 -0.19
CA GLY A 225 -11.90 -2.94 -0.77
C GLY A 225 -10.91 -2.23 -1.69
N MET A 226 -11.33 -1.11 -2.26
CA MET A 226 -10.55 -0.32 -3.22
C MET A 226 -9.30 0.28 -2.58
N VAL A 227 -9.36 0.69 -1.31
CA VAL A 227 -8.18 1.22 -0.60
C VAL A 227 -7.11 0.14 -0.47
N GLN A 228 -7.50 -1.09 -0.08
CA GLN A 228 -6.54 -2.18 0.02
C GLN A 228 -5.97 -2.55 -1.35
N LEU A 229 -6.79 -2.57 -2.39
CA LEU A 229 -6.31 -2.81 -3.76
C LEU A 229 -5.24 -1.79 -4.18
N PHE A 230 -5.52 -0.49 -4.03
CA PHE A 230 -4.55 0.53 -4.44
C PHE A 230 -3.32 0.57 -3.56
N MET A 231 -3.45 0.32 -2.25
CA MET A 231 -2.29 0.13 -1.38
C MET A 231 -1.41 -1.00 -1.91
N MET A 232 -2.02 -2.11 -2.34
CA MET A 232 -1.26 -3.24 -2.87
C MET A 232 -0.55 -2.91 -4.17
N ILE A 233 -1.27 -2.31 -5.13
CA ILE A 233 -0.69 -1.86 -6.41
C ILE A 233 0.45 -0.88 -6.14
N ALA A 234 0.28 0.08 -5.24
CA ALA A 234 1.27 1.09 -4.92
C ALA A 234 2.57 0.52 -4.31
N HIS A 235 2.51 -0.65 -3.67
CA HIS A 235 3.67 -1.33 -3.08
C HIS A 235 4.27 -2.42 -3.98
N PHE A 236 3.52 -2.93 -4.95
CA PHE A 236 3.91 -4.07 -5.78
C PHE A 236 4.22 -3.69 -7.24
N ASP A 237 3.44 -2.81 -7.86
CA ASP A 237 3.61 -2.46 -9.26
C ASP A 237 4.86 -1.57 -9.47
N PRO A 238 5.43 -1.55 -10.69
CA PRO A 238 6.52 -0.64 -11.02
C PRO A 238 6.18 0.84 -10.79
N ASN A 239 7.12 1.59 -10.25
CA ASN A 239 7.04 3.01 -9.93
C ASN A 239 8.25 3.75 -10.58
N PRO A 240 8.29 5.09 -10.59
CA PRO A 240 9.37 5.83 -11.25
C PRO A 240 10.78 5.54 -10.73
N VAL A 241 10.96 5.06 -9.50
CA VAL A 241 12.30 4.79 -8.94
C VAL A 241 12.88 3.46 -9.40
N ASP A 242 12.07 2.60 -10.00
CA ASP A 242 12.48 1.33 -10.61
C ASP A 242 13.16 1.50 -11.98
N PHE A 243 13.15 2.73 -12.50
CA PHE A 243 13.64 3.06 -13.83
C PHE A 243 14.86 3.97 -13.74
N ALA A 244 15.81 3.76 -14.65
CA ALA A 244 17.05 4.52 -14.70
C ALA A 244 16.81 6.03 -14.90
N ASP A 245 15.78 6.38 -15.65
CA ASP A 245 15.41 7.75 -15.96
C ASP A 245 13.91 7.89 -16.27
N ALA A 246 13.45 9.15 -16.35
CA ALA A 246 12.06 9.46 -16.66
C ALA A 246 11.64 8.96 -18.05
N ALA A 247 12.55 8.90 -19.03
CA ALA A 247 12.22 8.41 -20.37
C ALA A 247 11.89 6.91 -20.36
N SER A 248 12.61 6.12 -19.56
CA SER A 248 12.36 4.69 -19.38
C SER A 248 11.05 4.43 -18.64
N TRP A 249 10.73 5.27 -17.65
CA TRP A 249 9.44 5.23 -16.96
C TRP A 249 8.27 5.55 -17.91
N GLU A 250 8.36 6.63 -18.69
CA GLU A 250 7.34 6.98 -19.69
C GLU A 250 7.19 5.90 -20.77
N ALA A 251 8.30 5.27 -21.18
CA ALA A 251 8.25 4.15 -22.12
C ALA A 251 7.50 2.94 -21.53
N TYR A 252 7.71 2.63 -20.25
CA TYR A 252 6.96 1.61 -19.53
C TYR A 252 5.46 1.97 -19.45
N LEU A 253 5.13 3.20 -19.09
CA LEU A 253 3.74 3.67 -19.04
C LEU A 253 3.03 3.51 -20.39
N ALA A 254 3.72 3.82 -21.49
CA ALA A 254 3.14 3.79 -22.83
C ALA A 254 3.01 2.37 -23.44
N ARG A 255 3.73 1.37 -22.92
CA ARG A 255 3.83 0.03 -23.54
C ARG A 255 3.40 -1.10 -22.63
N ASP A 256 3.72 -0.98 -21.35
CA ASP A 256 3.74 -2.11 -20.43
C ASP A 256 2.76 -1.97 -19.28
N ALA A 257 2.58 -0.75 -18.76
CA ALA A 257 1.58 -0.49 -17.72
C ALA A 257 0.17 -0.82 -18.22
N THR A 258 -0.60 -1.56 -17.40
CA THR A 258 -2.01 -1.85 -17.67
C THR A 258 -2.96 -0.96 -16.89
N HIS A 259 -2.64 -0.59 -15.65
CA HIS A 259 -3.48 0.33 -14.86
C HIS A 259 -2.58 1.26 -14.06
N PRO A 260 -1.86 2.20 -14.71
CA PRO A 260 -0.90 3.03 -14.01
C PRO A 260 -1.60 3.81 -12.88
N LEU A 261 -1.07 3.64 -11.68
CA LEU A 261 -1.55 4.32 -10.48
C LEU A 261 -0.78 5.63 -10.34
N THR A 262 -1.45 6.76 -10.53
CA THR A 262 -0.83 8.09 -10.46
C THR A 262 -1.46 8.93 -9.37
N ALA A 263 -0.70 9.89 -8.85
CA ALA A 263 -1.20 10.85 -7.87
C ALA A 263 -2.42 11.64 -8.36
N SER A 264 -2.43 12.03 -9.65
CA SER A 264 -3.56 12.71 -10.28
C SER A 264 -4.83 11.86 -10.28
N ARG A 265 -4.71 10.58 -10.65
CA ARG A 265 -5.80 9.61 -10.64
C ARG A 265 -6.35 9.41 -9.23
N MET A 266 -5.50 9.22 -8.24
CA MET A 266 -5.91 9.05 -6.83
C MET A 266 -6.65 10.28 -6.29
N ARG A 267 -6.16 11.49 -6.57
CA ARG A 267 -6.88 12.72 -6.18
C ARG A 267 -8.25 12.81 -6.85
N ALA A 268 -8.32 12.55 -8.16
CA ALA A 268 -9.58 12.60 -8.91
C ALA A 268 -10.61 11.59 -8.38
N LEU A 269 -10.15 10.40 -7.99
CA LEU A 269 -10.99 9.36 -7.41
C LEU A 269 -11.49 9.74 -6.02
N ALA A 270 -10.62 10.27 -5.16
CA ALA A 270 -11.01 10.76 -3.84
C ALA A 270 -12.03 11.91 -3.94
N ASP A 271 -11.81 12.85 -4.86
CA ASP A 271 -12.75 13.95 -5.12
C ASP A 271 -14.10 13.45 -5.62
N ASP A 272 -14.13 12.38 -6.41
CA ASP A 272 -15.37 11.74 -6.85
C ASP A 272 -16.12 11.09 -5.67
N LEU A 273 -15.43 10.41 -4.75
CA LEU A 273 -16.05 9.86 -3.54
C LEU A 273 -16.69 10.96 -2.66
N LEU A 274 -16.00 12.09 -2.52
CA LEU A 274 -16.43 13.20 -1.67
C LEU A 274 -17.55 14.06 -2.27
N ARG A 275 -17.84 13.94 -3.56
CA ARG A 275 -18.88 14.75 -4.23
C ARG A 275 -20.29 14.43 -3.70
N SER A 276 -20.59 13.15 -3.49
CA SER A 276 -21.88 12.65 -3.03
C SER A 276 -21.72 11.41 -2.14
N PRO A 277 -21.10 11.52 -0.95
CA PRO A 277 -20.78 10.36 -0.12
C PRO A 277 -22.03 9.59 0.34
N GLN A 278 -23.18 10.25 0.46
CA GLN A 278 -24.45 9.61 0.82
C GLN A 278 -24.93 8.58 -0.21
N ASP A 279 -24.55 8.70 -1.48
CA ASP A 279 -24.99 7.80 -2.54
C ASP A 279 -24.35 6.40 -2.37
N PHE A 280 -23.21 6.31 -1.70
CA PHE A 280 -22.48 5.06 -1.47
C PHE A 280 -22.95 4.26 -0.25
N VAL A 281 -23.92 4.77 0.51
CA VAL A 281 -24.29 4.17 1.82
C VAL A 281 -25.79 3.94 1.95
N SER A 282 -26.54 4.02 0.85
CA SER A 282 -28.00 3.87 0.88
C SER A 282 -28.45 2.46 1.29
N SER A 283 -27.59 1.44 1.15
CA SER A 283 -27.86 0.08 1.64
C SER A 283 -27.45 -0.14 3.11
N GLU A 284 -26.80 0.83 3.75
CA GLU A 284 -26.32 0.69 5.13
C GLU A 284 -27.38 1.08 6.15
N THR A 285 -27.43 0.35 7.28
CA THR A 285 -28.34 0.66 8.40
C THR A 285 -27.99 1.99 9.06
N ASP A 286 -26.70 2.27 9.26
CA ASP A 286 -26.20 3.53 9.81
C ASP A 286 -25.49 4.33 8.70
N GLN A 287 -26.30 5.09 7.95
CA GLN A 287 -25.82 5.92 6.85
C GLN A 287 -24.89 7.04 7.31
N ALA A 288 -25.06 7.56 8.53
CA ALA A 288 -24.22 8.63 9.05
C ALA A 288 -22.79 8.12 9.29
N ALA A 289 -22.65 6.95 9.93
CA ALA A 289 -21.36 6.28 10.06
C ALA A 289 -20.78 5.88 8.70
N GLY A 290 -21.63 5.44 7.77
CA GLY A 290 -21.26 5.18 6.38
C GLY A 290 -20.60 6.37 5.70
N VAL A 291 -21.22 7.55 5.77
CA VAL A 291 -20.66 8.78 5.18
C VAL A 291 -19.27 9.10 5.75
N GLN A 292 -19.06 8.90 7.06
CA GLN A 292 -17.73 9.09 7.65
C GLN A 292 -16.72 8.07 7.11
N ARG A 293 -17.12 6.80 6.93
CA ARG A 293 -16.26 5.79 6.28
C ARG A 293 -15.89 6.18 4.85
N ILE A 294 -16.80 6.75 4.06
CA ILE A 294 -16.49 7.22 2.70
C ILE A 294 -15.46 8.36 2.73
N ARG A 295 -15.59 9.30 3.66
CA ARG A 295 -14.61 10.38 3.83
C ARG A 295 -13.23 9.82 4.20
N PHE A 296 -13.20 8.91 5.16
CA PHE A 296 -11.96 8.21 5.53
C PHE A 296 -11.34 7.48 4.34
N VAL A 297 -12.12 6.73 3.56
CA VAL A 297 -11.64 6.06 2.34
C VAL A 297 -11.06 7.06 1.33
N ALA A 298 -11.71 8.21 1.12
CA ALA A 298 -11.21 9.24 0.22
C ALA A 298 -9.88 9.86 0.72
N GLU A 299 -9.75 10.08 2.03
CA GLU A 299 -8.50 10.54 2.66
C GLU A 299 -7.37 9.51 2.49
N GLN A 300 -7.64 8.23 2.72
CA GLN A 300 -6.67 7.15 2.50
C GLN A 300 -6.20 7.11 1.04
N ILE A 301 -7.12 7.25 0.08
CA ILE A 301 -6.78 7.30 -1.36
C ILE A 301 -5.92 8.52 -1.69
N ARG A 302 -6.21 9.69 -1.13
CA ARG A 302 -5.34 10.87 -1.30
C ARG A 302 -3.94 10.61 -0.75
N GLY A 303 -3.84 10.01 0.43
CA GLY A 303 -2.56 9.64 1.05
C GLY A 303 -1.74 8.70 0.16
N ILE A 304 -2.37 7.70 -0.48
CA ILE A 304 -1.71 6.87 -1.50
C ILE A 304 -1.18 7.73 -2.65
N GLY A 305 -1.97 8.70 -3.12
CA GLY A 305 -1.55 9.61 -4.18
C GLY A 305 -0.34 10.49 -3.82
N GLU A 306 -0.27 10.96 -2.57
CA GLU A 306 0.88 11.74 -2.05
C GLU A 306 2.14 10.88 -2.02
N PHE A 307 2.02 9.69 -1.43
CA PHE A 307 3.05 8.66 -1.39
C PHE A 307 3.60 8.28 -2.79
N LEU A 308 2.74 8.17 -3.81
CA LEU A 308 3.17 7.82 -5.18
C LEU A 308 3.96 8.94 -5.86
N ASN A 309 3.78 10.19 -5.41
CA ASN A 309 4.45 11.36 -5.97
C ASN A 309 5.79 11.65 -5.27
N ASP A 310 6.06 11.02 -4.14
CA ASP A 310 7.26 11.24 -3.36
C ASP A 310 8.35 10.21 -3.71
N ARG A 311 9.39 10.69 -4.39
CA ARG A 311 10.50 9.84 -4.84
C ARG A 311 11.31 9.26 -3.69
N ASP A 312 11.50 10.03 -2.61
CA ASP A 312 12.33 9.64 -1.48
C ASP A 312 11.63 8.53 -0.67
N ILE A 313 10.31 8.63 -0.51
CA ILE A 313 9.49 7.56 0.06
C ILE A 313 9.59 6.28 -0.78
N GLN A 314 9.39 6.37 -2.11
CA GLN A 314 9.47 5.20 -3.00
C GLN A 314 10.86 4.53 -2.96
N GLN A 315 11.94 5.32 -2.90
CA GLN A 315 13.30 4.79 -2.73
C GLN A 315 13.48 4.10 -1.38
N SER A 316 12.94 4.69 -0.31
CA SER A 316 13.06 4.14 1.03
C SER A 316 12.33 2.81 1.17
N MET A 317 11.16 2.69 0.53
CA MET A 317 10.46 1.40 0.42
C MET A 317 11.26 0.36 -0.36
N ALA A 318 11.87 0.73 -1.49
CA ALA A 318 12.67 -0.20 -2.29
C ALA A 318 13.83 -0.75 -1.48
N VAL A 319 14.53 0.15 -0.78
CA VAL A 319 15.60 -0.17 0.17
C VAL A 319 15.10 -1.11 1.28
N LYS A 320 13.97 -0.79 1.90
CA LYS A 320 13.38 -1.59 2.97
C LYS A 320 12.98 -2.97 2.48
N ALA A 321 12.31 -3.05 1.34
CA ALA A 321 11.87 -4.29 0.70
C ALA A 321 13.04 -5.23 0.36
N LEU A 322 14.16 -4.67 -0.12
CA LEU A 322 15.39 -5.44 -0.35
C LEU A 322 15.97 -5.98 0.97
N ALA A 323 15.85 -5.23 2.06
CA ALA A 323 16.32 -5.63 3.39
C ALA A 323 15.37 -6.59 4.13
N THR A 324 14.11 -6.72 3.69
CA THR A 324 13.11 -7.56 4.34
C THR A 324 13.54 -9.04 4.39
N ASP A 325 13.62 -9.60 5.60
CA ASP A 325 13.72 -11.04 5.83
C ASP A 325 12.29 -11.60 5.94
N PRO A 326 11.90 -12.65 5.20
CA PRO A 326 10.60 -13.29 5.38
C PRO A 326 10.26 -13.63 6.84
N LYS A 327 11.26 -13.91 7.68
CA LYS A 327 11.05 -14.19 9.11
C LYS A 327 10.69 -12.95 9.94
N SER A 328 10.99 -11.73 9.47
CA SER A 328 10.62 -10.48 10.15
C SER A 328 9.20 -10.03 9.82
N LEU A 329 8.54 -10.63 8.82
CA LEU A 329 7.15 -10.34 8.43
C LEU A 329 6.10 -10.87 9.41
N ARG A 330 6.53 -11.54 10.49
CA ARG A 330 5.63 -12.11 11.48
C ARG A 330 4.82 -11.01 12.15
N ALA A 331 3.56 -11.32 12.44
CA ALA A 331 2.72 -10.51 13.31
C ALA A 331 3.47 -10.10 14.58
N TRP A 332 3.53 -8.80 14.83
CA TRP A 332 4.01 -8.23 16.07
C TRP A 332 3.00 -7.17 16.50
N LYS A 333 2.67 -7.16 17.80
CA LYS A 333 1.92 -6.04 18.35
C LYS A 333 2.81 -4.83 18.23
N GLY A 334 2.24 -3.73 17.75
CA GLY A 334 2.81 -2.41 17.97
C GLY A 334 3.29 -2.32 19.42
N PRO A 335 4.34 -1.54 19.71
CA PRO A 335 4.74 -1.34 21.09
C PRO A 335 3.52 -1.02 21.96
N ALA A 336 3.28 -1.80 23.01
CA ALA A 336 2.15 -1.57 23.90
C ALA A 336 2.36 -0.20 24.56
N ALA A 337 1.33 0.64 24.61
CA ALA A 337 1.40 1.89 25.35
C ALA A 337 1.81 1.57 26.79
N SER A 338 3.04 1.90 27.18
CA SER A 338 3.52 1.59 28.52
C SER A 338 2.82 2.52 29.50
N GLU A 339 1.99 1.97 30.39
CA GLU A 339 1.49 2.69 31.56
C GLU A 339 2.64 2.84 32.58
N GLY A 340 3.55 3.79 32.33
CA GLY A 340 4.74 4.02 33.14
C GLY A 340 4.98 5.51 33.38
N GLY A 341 5.03 5.91 34.65
CA GLY A 341 5.20 7.31 35.07
C GLY A 341 6.33 8.05 34.34
N ALA A 342 5.98 9.23 33.83
CA ALA A 342 6.70 10.04 32.85
C ALA A 342 8.12 10.45 33.26
N ARG A 343 9.10 9.56 33.10
CA ARG A 343 10.48 9.98 32.89
C ARG A 343 10.59 10.44 31.43
N PRO A 344 11.21 11.60 31.14
CA PRO A 344 11.47 12.00 29.76
C PRO A 344 12.20 10.91 28.98
N PHE A 345 11.75 10.70 27.74
CA PHE A 345 12.29 9.71 26.80
C PHE A 345 12.07 8.25 27.25
N GLU A 346 10.99 7.99 27.98
CA GLU A 346 10.58 6.67 28.44
C GLU A 346 9.06 6.51 28.25
N GLY A 347 8.67 5.46 27.56
CA GLY A 347 7.28 5.10 27.28
C GLY A 347 6.86 5.36 25.84
N TYR A 348 5.54 5.40 25.64
CA TYR A 348 4.92 5.52 24.33
C TYR A 348 4.45 6.95 24.07
N TYR A 349 4.74 7.43 22.86
CA TYR A 349 4.47 8.77 22.41
C TYR A 349 3.71 8.73 21.08
N ARG A 350 2.76 9.64 20.90
CA ARG A 350 2.04 9.85 19.64
C ARG A 350 1.99 11.32 19.28
N GLY A 351 2.13 11.64 18.00
CA GLY A 351 2.03 13.00 17.51
C GLY A 351 2.38 13.09 16.03
N SER A 352 3.16 14.10 15.67
CA SER A 352 3.52 14.37 14.29
C SER A 352 5.00 14.17 14.01
N TYR A 353 5.27 13.72 12.79
CA TYR A 353 6.57 13.65 12.16
C TYR A 353 6.54 14.56 10.94
N VAL A 354 7.33 15.63 10.99
CA VAL A 354 7.53 16.53 9.85
C VAL A 354 8.71 16.01 9.05
N HIS A 355 8.51 15.85 7.75
CA HIS A 355 9.56 15.49 6.79
C HIS A 355 9.72 16.60 5.75
N HIS A 356 10.96 17.01 5.50
CA HIS A 356 11.33 18.01 4.51
C HIS A 356 11.56 17.32 3.17
N VAL A 357 10.63 17.52 2.23
CA VAL A 357 10.71 16.89 0.91
C VAL A 357 11.72 17.60 0.00
N GLN A 358 12.39 16.84 -0.88
CA GLN A 358 13.22 17.40 -1.94
C GLN A 358 12.39 18.36 -2.82
N GLY A 359 12.68 19.66 -2.73
CA GLY A 359 11.94 20.71 -3.45
C GLY A 359 11.47 21.88 -2.58
N GLY A 360 11.71 21.83 -1.26
CA GLY A 360 11.48 22.95 -0.35
C GLY A 360 10.09 22.98 0.29
N GLY A 361 9.40 21.84 0.34
CA GLY A 361 8.15 21.65 1.07
C GLY A 361 8.35 20.89 2.39
N SER A 362 7.27 20.74 3.14
CA SER A 362 7.22 19.85 4.30
C SER A 362 5.91 19.06 4.29
N GLU A 363 6.00 17.79 4.65
CA GLU A 363 4.85 16.94 4.92
C GLU A 363 4.76 16.65 6.42
N VAL A 364 3.54 16.40 6.91
CA VAL A 364 3.28 16.08 8.31
C VAL A 364 2.57 14.73 8.36
N LEU A 365 3.24 13.73 8.93
CA LEU A 365 2.73 12.37 9.09
C LEU A 365 2.35 12.13 10.55
N GLU A 366 1.30 11.34 10.79
CA GLU A 366 1.08 10.80 12.13
C GLU A 366 2.23 9.87 12.49
N ALA A 367 2.73 10.01 13.71
CA ALA A 367 3.85 9.25 14.19
C ALA A 367 3.65 8.71 15.59
N GLU A 368 4.22 7.55 15.80
CA GLU A 368 4.24 6.83 17.07
C GLU A 368 5.69 6.53 17.43
N MET A 369 6.04 6.63 18.71
CA MET A 369 7.39 6.38 19.19
C MET A 369 7.32 5.66 20.53
N GLU A 370 7.99 4.52 20.64
CA GLU A 370 8.20 3.84 21.92
C GLU A 370 9.67 3.95 22.29
N LEU A 371 9.94 4.49 23.47
CA LEU A 371 11.29 4.66 24.00
C LEU A 371 11.44 3.87 25.31
N MET A 372 12.51 3.10 25.41
CA MET A 372 12.95 2.46 26.64
C MET A 372 14.20 3.18 27.13
N ARG A 373 14.19 3.62 28.40
CA ARG A 373 15.30 4.36 29.00
C ARG A 373 15.98 3.55 30.10
N GLN A 374 17.30 3.37 29.99
CA GLN A 374 18.14 2.77 31.02
C GLN A 374 19.28 3.72 31.40
N GLY A 375 19.12 4.41 32.53
CA GLY A 375 20.05 5.48 32.92
C GLY A 375 19.97 6.66 31.95
N ASP A 376 21.08 6.96 31.27
CA ASP A 376 21.14 7.98 30.22
C ASP A 376 20.98 7.38 28.82
N PHE A 377 21.04 6.06 28.68
CA PHE A 377 20.83 5.41 27.39
C PHE A 377 19.34 5.29 27.08
N VAL A 378 18.96 5.58 25.84
CA VAL A 378 17.60 5.40 25.32
C VAL A 378 17.68 4.56 24.05
N ALA A 379 16.82 3.56 23.94
CA ALA A 379 16.61 2.82 22.71
C ALA A 379 15.10 2.64 22.48
N GLY A 380 14.69 2.60 21.23
CA GLY A 380 13.28 2.58 20.92
C GLY A 380 12.99 2.29 19.46
N ARG A 381 11.70 2.36 19.13
CA ARG A 381 11.19 2.22 17.78
C ARG A 381 10.25 3.38 17.50
N PHE A 382 10.20 3.83 16.26
CA PHE A 382 9.21 4.81 15.82
C PHE A 382 8.51 4.30 14.58
N SER A 383 7.27 4.70 14.34
CA SER A 383 6.57 4.55 13.07
C SER A 383 6.02 5.91 12.61
N PHE A 384 5.94 6.13 11.31
CA PHE A 384 5.34 7.35 10.74
C PHE A 384 4.41 7.05 9.55
N GLY A 385 3.61 5.99 9.66
CA GLY A 385 2.69 5.54 8.60
C GLY A 385 3.34 4.85 7.39
N LEU A 386 4.60 5.21 7.06
CA LEU A 386 5.36 4.64 5.92
C LEU A 386 6.25 3.44 6.31
N GLY A 387 6.42 3.22 7.61
CA GLY A 387 7.22 2.13 8.14
C GLY A 387 7.73 2.45 9.53
N GLN A 388 8.50 1.53 10.08
CA GLN A 388 9.04 1.58 11.41
C GLN A 388 10.57 1.60 11.36
N GLY A 389 11.16 2.55 12.08
CA GLY A 389 12.59 2.60 12.32
C GLY A 389 12.94 2.33 13.78
N SER A 390 14.24 2.35 14.04
CA SER A 390 14.80 2.26 15.40
C SER A 390 15.48 3.58 15.78
N ILE A 391 15.39 3.93 17.05
CA ILE A 391 16.11 5.06 17.66
C ILE A 391 17.04 4.51 18.74
N LYS A 392 18.27 5.01 18.79
CA LYS A 392 19.20 4.75 19.90
C LYS A 392 19.97 6.03 20.20
N GLY A 393 20.10 6.38 21.46
CA GLY A 393 20.72 7.64 21.85
C GLY A 393 21.08 7.74 23.30
N VAL A 394 21.59 8.91 23.67
CA VAL A 394 21.99 9.25 25.03
C VAL A 394 21.33 10.55 25.44
N VAL A 395 20.78 10.58 26.65
CA VAL A 395 20.24 11.77 27.28
C VAL A 395 21.39 12.57 27.88
N SER A 396 21.57 13.80 27.40
CA SER A 396 22.53 14.76 27.92
C SER A 396 21.85 16.12 28.06
N GLU A 397 22.02 16.76 29.22
CA GLU A 397 21.44 18.09 29.50
C GLU A 397 19.92 18.18 29.23
N GLY A 398 19.19 17.09 29.49
CA GLY A 398 17.73 17.03 29.29
C GLY A 398 17.29 16.86 27.83
N ARG A 399 18.23 16.63 26.91
CA ARG A 399 18.00 16.35 25.49
C ARG A 399 18.42 14.93 25.16
N LEU A 400 17.66 14.23 24.34
CA LEU A 400 18.06 12.96 23.75
C LEU A 400 18.78 13.25 22.43
N LEU A 401 20.08 12.99 22.39
CA LEU A 401 20.87 12.94 21.16
C LEU A 401 20.81 11.52 20.64
N TYR A 402 20.28 11.31 19.44
CA TYR A 402 20.02 9.96 18.94
C TYR A 402 20.50 9.77 17.51
N GLU A 403 20.78 8.51 17.21
CA GLU A 403 20.87 7.95 15.88
C GLU A 403 19.57 7.21 15.60
N TRP A 404 19.09 7.32 14.37
CA TRP A 404 17.93 6.58 13.89
C TRP A 404 18.30 5.74 12.67
N SER A 405 17.57 4.66 12.48
CA SER A 405 17.70 3.81 11.29
C SER A 405 16.34 3.33 10.82
N TRP A 406 16.12 3.34 9.50
CA TRP A 406 14.94 2.77 8.87
C TRP A 406 15.34 2.15 7.52
N GLY A 407 15.21 0.83 7.38
CA GLY A 407 15.84 0.12 6.25
C GLY A 407 17.36 0.34 6.23
N ASN A 408 17.91 0.77 5.09
CA ASN A 408 19.32 1.19 4.97
C ASN A 408 19.50 2.71 5.16
N ALA A 409 18.42 3.47 5.37
CA ALA A 409 18.53 4.87 5.72
C ALA A 409 18.88 5.00 7.20
N TYR A 410 19.73 5.96 7.50
CA TYR A 410 20.10 6.30 8.86
C TYR A 410 20.32 7.80 8.97
N GLY A 411 20.33 8.27 10.20
CA GLY A 411 20.57 9.66 10.46
C GLY A 411 20.70 9.97 11.93
N ARG A 412 20.69 11.25 12.25
CA ARG A 412 20.80 11.76 13.61
C ARG A 412 19.64 12.68 13.93
N GLY A 413 19.44 12.94 15.20
CA GLY A 413 18.50 13.97 15.62
C GLY A 413 18.66 14.31 17.09
N GLU A 414 17.83 15.25 17.49
CA GLU A 414 17.74 15.72 18.86
C GLU A 414 16.27 15.82 19.29
N LEU A 415 15.93 15.31 20.47
CA LEU A 415 14.63 15.52 21.10
C LEU A 415 14.82 16.22 22.44
N ALA A 416 14.10 17.31 22.67
CA ALA A 416 13.94 17.93 23.98
C ALA A 416 12.60 17.53 24.57
N ALA A 417 12.56 17.26 25.87
CA ALA A 417 11.31 17.07 26.59
C ALA A 417 10.84 18.38 27.22
N GLU A 418 9.56 18.74 27.05
CA GLU A 418 8.96 19.96 27.58
C GLU A 418 8.17 19.67 28.88
N PRO A 419 8.69 20.07 30.05
CA PRO A 419 7.95 19.96 31.31
C PRO A 419 6.81 21.00 31.38
N PRO A 420 5.68 20.69 32.03
CA PRO A 420 5.33 19.42 32.67
C PRO A 420 4.70 18.40 31.70
N SER A 421 4.49 18.79 30.44
CA SER A 421 3.72 18.00 29.48
C SER A 421 4.36 16.67 29.08
N GLY A 422 5.68 16.56 29.22
CA GLY A 422 6.43 15.41 28.72
C GLY A 422 6.48 15.34 27.19
N ARG A 423 5.96 16.34 26.47
CA ARG A 423 6.04 16.47 25.02
C ARG A 423 7.49 16.39 24.58
N LEU A 424 7.78 15.55 23.59
CA LEU A 424 9.09 15.49 22.95
C LEU A 424 9.04 16.29 21.65
N ARG A 425 10.00 17.20 21.47
CA ARG A 425 10.12 17.99 20.26
C ARG A 425 11.57 18.15 19.86
N GLY A 426 11.85 18.05 18.57
CA GLY A 426 13.15 18.43 18.04
C GLY A 426 13.44 17.93 16.64
N PRO A 427 14.57 18.35 16.06
CA PRO A 427 14.88 18.07 14.67
C PRO A 427 15.41 16.65 14.47
N TRP A 428 15.35 16.20 13.22
CA TRP A 428 16.05 15.03 12.74
C TRP A 428 16.65 15.30 11.36
N GLY A 429 17.69 14.55 11.00
CA GLY A 429 18.38 14.66 9.72
C GLY A 429 18.92 13.32 9.24
N TYR A 430 19.31 13.30 7.97
CA TYR A 430 19.91 12.16 7.27
C TYR A 430 21.43 12.14 7.43
N MET A 431 22.00 10.94 7.45
CA MET A 431 23.44 10.70 7.59
C MET A 431 24.00 11.38 8.85
N ASP A 432 24.94 12.30 8.70
CA ASP A 432 25.56 13.00 9.83
C ASP A 432 24.81 14.27 10.25
N SER A 433 23.81 14.73 9.49
CA SER A 433 22.99 15.89 9.86
C SER A 433 21.93 15.51 10.88
N ALA A 434 21.64 16.44 11.79
CA ALA A 434 20.60 16.30 12.81
C ALA A 434 19.32 17.10 12.50
N ASP A 435 19.27 17.84 11.38
CA ASP A 435 18.23 18.86 11.14
C ASP A 435 17.80 19.07 9.69
N ASN A 436 18.38 18.35 8.73
CA ASN A 436 17.98 18.48 7.33
C ASN A 436 16.78 17.62 6.91
N GLY A 437 16.33 16.71 7.79
CA GLY A 437 15.27 15.74 7.50
C GLY A 437 13.90 16.25 7.93
N GLY A 438 13.81 16.96 9.05
CA GLY A 438 12.57 17.55 9.53
C GLY A 438 12.50 17.64 11.06
N SER A 439 11.33 17.43 11.64
CA SER A 439 11.14 17.53 13.10
C SER A 439 10.09 16.58 13.65
N TRP A 440 10.28 16.14 14.88
CA TRP A 440 9.28 15.42 15.67
C TRP A 440 8.52 16.37 16.60
N GLU A 441 7.23 16.11 16.79
CA GLU A 441 6.45 16.65 17.90
C GLU A 441 5.49 15.57 18.42
N VAL A 442 5.86 14.91 19.51
CA VAL A 442 5.10 13.76 20.05
C VAL A 442 4.76 13.95 21.53
N LEU A 443 3.59 13.48 21.93
CA LEU A 443 3.05 13.58 23.28
C LEU A 443 3.02 12.19 23.93
N PRO A 444 3.41 12.07 25.22
CA PRO A 444 3.24 10.82 25.94
C PRO A 444 1.76 10.44 25.97
N GLN A 445 1.46 9.15 25.83
CA GLN A 445 0.08 8.63 25.93
C GLN A 445 -0.25 8.12 27.33
#